data_AF-A0A1Q3DEN7-F1
#
_entry.id   AF-A0A1Q3DEN7-F1
#
_cell.length_a   1.000
_cell.length_b   1.000
_cell.length_c   1.000
_cell.angle_alpha   90.00
_cell.angle_beta   90.00
_cell.angle_gamma   90.00
#
_symmetry.space_group_name_H-M   'P 1'
#
loop_
_entity.id
_entity.type
_entity.pdbx_description
1 polymer ?
#
loop_
_entity_poly.entity_id
_entity_poly.type
_entity_poly.pdbx_seq_one_letter_code
_entity_poly.pdbx_strand_id
1 'polypeptide(L)'
;LRKELEEKKDAIQDLESFNGPLILRELRSNQELQDARKELLSGLQDMLNGRTTIGIKRMGEIDRKSFQNMCQLRFSSEYWEDISAKLCSLWEDKVRDSNWHPFKQITSMTVCKYEIVDDNDENLKELSSIYGEDVYKAVTRALVEVNEYNPSGRYPVPEIWNFKEDRRASLKEVIHYIIKQLKTRKPKR
;
A
#
# COMPACT_ATOMS: atom_id res chain seq x y z
N LEU A 1 47.04 -11.81 9.69
CA LEU A 1 46.05 -12.91 9.62
C LEU A 1 45.38 -13.24 10.96
N ARG A 2 45.97 -13.96 11.92
CA ARG A 2 45.28 -14.27 13.20
C ARG A 2 45.01 -13.04 14.07
N LYS A 3 45.97 -12.13 14.17
CA LYS A 3 45.83 -10.88 14.93
C LYS A 3 44.75 -9.97 14.35
N GLU A 4 44.78 -9.75 13.02
CA GLU A 4 43.73 -9.00 12.31
C GLU A 4 42.34 -9.65 12.43
N LEU A 5 42.26 -10.98 12.51
CA LEU A 5 40.98 -11.66 12.72
C LEU A 5 40.42 -11.40 14.12
N GLU A 6 41.28 -11.36 15.14
CA GLU A 6 40.89 -11.08 16.51
C GLU A 6 40.48 -9.62 16.67
N GLU A 7 41.28 -8.67 16.14
CA GLU A 7 40.95 -7.24 16.12
C GLU A 7 39.60 -6.97 15.42
N LYS A 8 39.28 -7.72 14.35
CA LYS A 8 37.98 -7.62 13.68
C LYS A 8 36.83 -8.21 14.51
N LYS A 9 37.05 -9.28 15.26
CA LYS A 9 36.02 -9.85 16.13
C LYS A 9 35.69 -8.91 17.28
N ASP A 10 36.71 -8.34 17.92
CA ASP A 10 36.55 -7.36 18.99
C ASP A 10 35.78 -6.14 18.47
N ALA A 11 36.14 -5.63 17.28
CA ALA A 11 35.43 -4.52 16.65
C ALA A 11 33.96 -4.84 16.31
N ILE A 12 33.66 -6.06 15.86
CA ILE A 12 32.28 -6.51 15.63
C ILE A 12 31.51 -6.59 16.94
N GLN A 13 32.11 -7.17 17.98
CA GLN A 13 31.48 -7.31 19.29
C GLN A 13 31.20 -5.96 19.93
N ASP A 14 32.11 -4.99 19.78
CA ASP A 14 31.92 -3.61 20.24
C ASP A 14 30.78 -2.92 19.46
N LEU A 15 30.72 -3.10 18.14
CA LEU A 15 29.63 -2.58 17.31
C LEU A 15 28.27 -3.21 17.68
N GLU A 16 28.22 -4.52 17.92
CA GLU A 16 27.02 -5.23 18.36
C GLU A 16 26.56 -4.78 19.75
N SER A 17 27.50 -4.61 20.68
CA SER A 17 27.24 -4.10 22.03
C SER A 17 26.67 -2.68 22.00
N PHE A 18 27.18 -1.82 21.11
CA PHE A 18 26.69 -0.46 20.94
C PHE A 18 25.35 -0.40 20.18
N ASN A 19 25.19 -1.18 19.12
CA ASN A 19 24.00 -1.13 18.25
C ASN A 19 22.81 -1.90 18.81
N GLY A 20 23.03 -2.98 19.59
CA GLY A 20 21.96 -3.80 20.15
C GLY A 20 20.90 -3.01 20.91
N PRO A 21 21.27 -2.15 21.88
CA PRO A 21 20.33 -1.28 22.59
C PRO A 21 19.56 -0.31 21.68
N LEU A 22 20.22 0.22 20.63
CA LEU A 22 19.59 1.11 19.65
C LEU A 22 18.53 0.37 18.82
N ILE A 23 18.84 -0.84 18.35
CA ILE A 23 17.92 -1.71 17.61
C ILE A 23 16.70 -2.04 18.48
N LEU A 24 16.91 -2.44 19.74
CA LEU A 24 15.81 -2.74 20.65
C LEU A 24 14.91 -1.53 20.90
N ARG A 25 15.50 -0.34 21.02
CA ARG A 25 14.75 0.91 21.18
C ARG A 25 13.95 1.27 19.92
N GLU A 26 14.56 1.12 18.75
CA GLU A 26 13.89 1.37 17.46
C GLU A 26 12.71 0.40 17.27
N LEU A 27 12.90 -0.89 17.52
CA LEU A 27 11.83 -1.89 17.45
C LEU A 27 10.68 -1.54 18.38
N ARG A 28 10.96 -1.15 19.63
CA ARG A 28 9.93 -0.74 20.60
C ARG A 28 9.18 0.51 20.13
N SER A 29 9.89 1.54 19.69
CA SER A 29 9.27 2.77 19.19
C SER A 29 8.43 2.51 17.93
N ASN A 30 8.90 1.64 17.03
CA ASN A 30 8.16 1.25 15.85
C ASN A 30 6.89 0.46 16.22
N GLN A 31 6.97 -0.44 17.21
CA GLN A 31 5.81 -1.17 17.71
C GLN A 31 4.75 -0.21 18.26
N GLU A 32 5.14 0.75 19.11
CA GLU A 32 4.22 1.76 19.66
C GLU A 32 3.55 2.60 18.55
N LEU A 33 4.30 2.99 17.52
CA LEU A 33 3.76 3.73 16.37
C LEU A 33 2.77 2.89 15.55
N GLN A 34 3.04 1.60 15.37
CA GLN A 34 2.15 0.70 14.65
C GLN A 34 0.87 0.43 15.44
N ASP A 35 0.97 0.25 16.75
CA ASP A 35 -0.20 0.05 17.61
C ASP A 35 -1.07 1.30 17.66
N ALA A 36 -0.47 2.48 17.77
CA ALA A 36 -1.19 3.75 17.66
C ALA A 36 -1.91 3.90 16.30
N ARG A 37 -1.30 3.46 15.19
CA ARG A 37 -1.94 3.46 13.87
C ARG A 37 -3.12 2.50 13.79
N LYS A 38 -2.98 1.28 14.31
CA LYS A 38 -4.09 0.31 14.36
C LYS A 38 -5.25 0.85 15.17
N GLU A 39 -4.96 1.46 16.31
CA GLU A 39 -5.98 2.07 17.17
C GLU A 39 -6.68 3.23 16.44
N LEU A 40 -5.94 4.08 15.72
CA LEU A 40 -6.53 5.16 14.91
C LEU A 40 -7.39 4.63 13.76
N LEU A 41 -6.97 3.57 13.07
CA LEU A 41 -7.75 2.95 12.01
C LEU A 41 -9.08 2.39 12.53
N SER A 42 -9.05 1.70 13.67
CA SER A 42 -10.23 1.13 14.32
C SER A 42 -11.14 2.23 14.89
N GLY A 43 -10.58 3.13 15.71
CA GLY A 43 -11.35 4.12 16.46
C GLY A 43 -11.89 5.28 15.62
N LEU A 44 -11.34 5.54 14.43
CA LEU A 44 -11.75 6.66 13.58
C LEU A 44 -12.43 6.24 12.28
N GLN A 45 -12.78 4.97 12.12
CA GLN A 45 -13.40 4.45 10.90
C GLN A 45 -14.57 5.33 10.45
N ASP A 46 -15.56 5.56 11.31
CA ASP A 46 -16.73 6.39 10.99
C ASP A 46 -16.41 7.85 10.68
N MET A 47 -15.37 8.40 11.30
CA MET A 47 -14.95 9.79 11.10
C MET A 47 -14.15 9.98 9.80
N LEU A 48 -13.49 8.92 9.32
CA LEU A 48 -12.61 8.91 8.15
C LEU A 48 -13.28 8.31 6.90
N ASN A 49 -14.52 7.83 7.00
CA ASN A 49 -15.31 7.26 5.90
C ASN A 49 -15.90 8.32 4.92
N GLY A 50 -15.62 9.62 5.11
CA GLY A 50 -16.19 10.71 4.31
C GLY A 50 -15.28 11.22 3.18
N ARG A 51 -15.80 12.17 2.38
CA ARG A 51 -15.00 12.95 1.42
C ARG A 51 -14.14 13.99 2.16
N THR A 52 -13.13 13.52 2.87
CA THR A 52 -12.26 14.33 3.73
C THR A 52 -10.81 14.25 3.25
N THR A 53 -10.00 15.25 3.59
CA THR A 53 -8.59 15.30 3.18
C THR A 53 -7.80 14.11 3.72
N ILE A 54 -8.10 13.70 4.95
CA ILE A 54 -7.59 12.49 5.57
C ILE A 54 -8.73 11.47 5.57
N GLY A 55 -8.46 10.25 5.13
CA GLY A 55 -9.43 9.16 5.16
C GLY A 55 -8.73 7.79 5.17
N ILE A 56 -9.51 6.72 5.06
CA ILE A 56 -8.97 5.35 4.96
C ILE A 56 -8.91 4.94 3.49
N LYS A 57 -7.74 4.52 3.03
CA LYS A 57 -7.50 3.92 1.71
C LYS A 57 -7.16 2.44 1.90
N ARG A 58 -7.70 1.55 1.07
CA ARG A 58 -7.29 0.14 1.04
C ARG A 58 -6.18 -0.03 0.01
N MET A 59 -4.94 -0.17 0.48
CA MET A 59 -3.77 -0.33 -0.38
C MET A 59 -3.81 -1.70 -1.04
N GLY A 60 -3.78 -1.74 -2.37
CA GLY A 60 -3.90 -2.96 -3.16
C GLY A 60 -5.33 -3.31 -3.57
N GLU A 61 -6.31 -2.46 -3.27
CA GLU A 61 -7.67 -2.61 -3.80
C GLU A 61 -7.76 -2.01 -5.21
N ILE A 62 -8.31 -2.80 -6.13
CA ILE A 62 -8.53 -2.35 -7.51
C ILE A 62 -9.66 -1.31 -7.54
N ASP A 63 -9.43 -0.23 -8.29
CA ASP A 63 -10.46 0.78 -8.52
C ASP A 63 -11.57 0.23 -9.42
N ARG A 64 -12.67 -0.18 -8.79
CA ARG A 64 -13.84 -0.77 -9.46
C ARG A 64 -14.44 0.16 -10.50
N LYS A 65 -14.28 1.49 -10.35
CA LYS A 65 -14.82 2.46 -11.32
C LYS A 65 -14.16 2.33 -12.68
N SER A 66 -12.88 1.96 -12.75
CA SER A 66 -12.20 1.73 -14.02
C SER A 66 -12.89 0.61 -14.81
N PHE A 67 -13.27 -0.48 -14.14
CA PHE A 67 -14.01 -1.58 -14.75
C PHE A 67 -15.44 -1.18 -15.09
N GLN A 68 -16.11 -0.38 -14.26
CA GLN A 68 -17.47 0.09 -14.52
C GLN A 68 -17.51 0.97 -15.77
N ASN A 69 -16.63 1.97 -15.85
CA ASN A 69 -16.55 2.89 -16.98
C ASN A 69 -16.25 2.14 -18.28
N MET A 70 -15.29 1.21 -18.25
CA MET A 70 -14.98 0.37 -19.42
C MET A 70 -16.17 -0.48 -19.85
N CYS A 71 -16.84 -1.15 -18.90
CA CYS A 71 -18.00 -1.99 -19.20
C CYS A 71 -19.19 -1.19 -19.74
N GLN A 72 -19.47 -0.01 -19.18
CA GLN A 72 -20.53 0.89 -19.65
C GLN A 72 -20.32 1.31 -21.10
N LEU A 73 -19.08 1.59 -21.51
CA LEU A 73 -18.76 2.00 -22.88
C LEU A 73 -18.81 0.83 -23.87
N ARG A 74 -18.48 -0.38 -23.41
CA ARG A 74 -18.33 -1.56 -24.28
C ARG A 74 -19.59 -2.40 -24.42
N PHE A 75 -20.42 -2.45 -23.38
CA PHE A 75 -21.60 -3.31 -23.32
C PHE A 75 -22.86 -2.46 -23.22
N SER A 76 -23.73 -2.54 -24.23
CA SER A 76 -25.03 -1.88 -24.23
C SER A 76 -26.11 -2.65 -23.45
N SER A 77 -25.75 -3.74 -22.75
CA SER A 77 -26.71 -4.63 -22.07
C SER A 77 -26.99 -4.16 -20.64
N GLU A 78 -28.17 -4.48 -20.11
CA GLU A 78 -28.54 -4.21 -18.71
C GLU A 78 -27.67 -4.97 -17.69
N TYR A 79 -26.84 -5.92 -18.15
CA TYR A 79 -25.96 -6.76 -17.32
C TYR A 79 -24.51 -6.27 -17.26
N TRP A 80 -24.21 -5.06 -17.75
CA TRP A 80 -22.84 -4.54 -17.74
C TRP A 80 -22.28 -4.42 -16.30
N GLU A 81 -23.14 -4.17 -15.32
CA GLU A 81 -22.78 -4.10 -13.89
C GLU A 81 -22.25 -5.45 -13.38
N ASP A 82 -22.97 -6.53 -13.68
CA ASP A 82 -22.56 -7.89 -13.30
C ASP A 82 -21.27 -8.31 -13.99
N ILE A 83 -21.12 -7.96 -15.27
CA ILE A 83 -19.90 -8.21 -16.04
C ILE A 83 -18.73 -7.45 -15.41
N SER A 84 -18.93 -6.18 -15.08
CA SER A 84 -17.93 -5.34 -14.43
C SER A 84 -17.48 -5.91 -13.09
N ALA A 85 -18.43 -6.32 -12.25
CA ALA A 85 -18.14 -6.92 -10.95
C ALA A 85 -17.34 -8.23 -11.10
N LYS A 86 -17.76 -9.12 -12.02
CA LYS A 86 -17.05 -10.39 -12.29
C LYS A 86 -15.63 -10.17 -12.78
N LEU A 87 -15.44 -9.24 -13.73
CA LEU A 87 -14.12 -8.91 -14.25
C LEU A 87 -13.21 -8.29 -13.18
N CYS A 88 -13.74 -7.36 -12.39
CA CYS A 88 -12.98 -6.75 -11.30
C CYS A 88 -12.54 -7.81 -10.27
N SER A 89 -13.45 -8.69 -9.84
CA SER A 89 -13.12 -9.77 -8.91
C SER A 89 -12.09 -10.74 -9.47
N LEU A 90 -12.18 -11.11 -10.75
CA LEU A 90 -11.19 -11.95 -11.40
C LEU A 90 -9.78 -11.35 -11.32
N TRP A 91 -9.65 -10.04 -11.56
CA TRP A 91 -8.36 -9.36 -11.44
C TRP A 91 -7.94 -9.13 -9.99
N GLU A 92 -8.87 -8.92 -9.05
CA GLU A 92 -8.57 -8.87 -7.62
C GLU A 92 -7.96 -10.20 -7.16
N ASP A 93 -8.50 -11.34 -7.61
CA ASP A 93 -7.98 -12.67 -7.29
C ASP A 93 -6.62 -12.93 -7.94
N LYS A 94 -6.45 -12.50 -9.20
CA LYS A 94 -5.17 -12.61 -9.91
C LYS A 94 -4.07 -11.82 -9.21
N VAL A 95 -4.34 -10.57 -8.80
CA VAL A 95 -3.42 -9.73 -8.02
C VAL A 95 -3.04 -10.38 -6.68
N ARG A 96 -3.95 -11.16 -6.07
CA ARG A 96 -3.68 -11.87 -4.82
C ARG A 96 -2.84 -13.14 -5.01
N ASP A 97 -2.88 -13.75 -6.19
CA ASP A 97 -2.18 -15.02 -6.47
C ASP A 97 -0.67 -14.87 -6.36
N SER A 98 -0.04 -15.48 -5.36
CA SER A 98 1.40 -15.43 -5.15
C SER A 98 2.23 -16.02 -6.30
N ASN A 99 1.62 -16.84 -7.17
CA ASN A 99 2.32 -17.41 -8.35
C ASN A 99 2.46 -16.40 -9.49
N TRP A 100 1.68 -15.31 -9.48
CA TRP A 100 1.76 -14.26 -10.50
C TRP A 100 2.49 -13.02 -9.97
N HIS A 101 3.78 -12.91 -10.29
CA HIS A 101 4.63 -11.79 -9.88
C HIS A 101 5.16 -11.03 -11.10
N PRO A 102 4.34 -10.15 -11.73
CA PRO A 102 4.69 -9.45 -12.97
C PRO A 102 5.64 -8.27 -12.70
N PHE A 103 6.78 -8.54 -12.08
CA PHE A 103 7.78 -7.56 -11.71
C PHE A 103 9.16 -7.95 -12.25
N LYS A 104 9.92 -6.96 -12.68
CA LYS A 104 11.34 -7.10 -13.05
C LYS A 104 12.22 -6.39 -12.04
N GLN A 105 13.35 -7.01 -11.73
CA GLN A 105 14.35 -6.43 -10.84
C GLN A 105 15.22 -5.42 -11.58
N ILE A 106 15.34 -4.23 -11.02
CA ILE A 106 16.29 -3.22 -11.45
C ILE A 106 17.38 -3.09 -10.39
N THR A 107 18.63 -3.11 -10.85
CA THR A 107 19.79 -2.84 -9.99
C THR A 107 20.26 -1.42 -10.25
N SER A 108 20.21 -0.56 -9.23
CA SER A 108 20.85 0.76 -9.28
C SER A 108 22.37 0.62 -9.19
N MET A 109 23.11 1.62 -9.70
CA MET A 109 24.57 1.75 -9.56
C MET A 109 25.05 1.72 -8.10
N THR A 110 24.14 1.96 -7.13
CA THR A 110 24.40 2.01 -5.69
C THR A 110 23.93 0.76 -4.92
N VAL A 111 23.83 -0.40 -5.57
CA VAL A 111 23.50 -1.71 -4.95
C VAL A 111 22.05 -1.85 -4.45
N CYS A 112 21.22 -0.81 -4.60
CA CYS A 112 19.79 -0.89 -4.30
C CYS A 112 19.06 -1.68 -5.40
N LYS A 113 18.52 -2.85 -5.05
CA LYS A 113 17.61 -3.63 -5.90
C LYS A 113 16.19 -3.20 -5.60
N TYR A 114 15.44 -2.81 -6.62
CA TYR A 114 14.01 -2.53 -6.51
C TYR A 114 13.27 -3.21 -7.66
N GLU A 115 11.99 -3.47 -7.42
CA GLU A 115 11.12 -4.12 -8.39
C GLU A 115 10.20 -3.08 -9.02
N ILE A 116 10.08 -3.13 -10.34
CA ILE A 116 9.06 -2.38 -11.06
C ILE A 116 8.18 -3.35 -11.85
N VAL A 117 6.95 -2.93 -12.14
CA VAL A 117 6.04 -3.72 -12.97
C VAL A 117 6.72 -4.04 -14.32
N ASP A 118 6.63 -5.29 -14.74
CA ASP A 118 7.13 -5.69 -16.04
C ASP A 118 6.08 -5.46 -17.12
N ASP A 119 6.26 -4.39 -17.91
CA ASP A 119 5.42 -4.08 -19.07
C ASP A 119 5.42 -5.19 -20.13
N ASN A 120 6.33 -6.17 -20.05
CA ASN A 120 6.36 -7.31 -20.94
C ASN A 120 5.47 -8.49 -20.53
N ASP A 121 4.91 -8.48 -19.32
CA ASP A 121 4.04 -9.54 -18.83
C ASP A 121 2.84 -9.77 -19.76
N GLU A 122 2.62 -11.03 -20.12
CA GLU A 122 1.59 -11.42 -21.11
C GLU A 122 0.18 -11.07 -20.63
N ASN A 123 -0.10 -11.27 -19.34
CA ASN A 123 -1.41 -10.99 -18.76
C ASN A 123 -1.68 -9.48 -18.72
N LEU A 124 -0.70 -8.66 -18.38
CA LEU A 124 -0.82 -7.21 -18.37
C LEU A 124 -0.96 -6.63 -19.78
N LYS A 125 -0.25 -7.20 -20.77
CA LYS A 125 -0.43 -6.85 -22.19
C LYS A 125 -1.84 -7.18 -22.67
N GLU A 126 -2.33 -8.37 -22.36
CA GLU A 126 -3.70 -8.78 -22.69
C GLU A 126 -4.72 -7.86 -22.01
N LEU A 127 -4.54 -7.57 -20.72
CA LEU A 127 -5.39 -6.65 -19.96
C LEU A 127 -5.50 -5.29 -20.64
N SER A 128 -4.36 -4.69 -20.99
CA SER A 128 -4.32 -3.39 -21.64
C SER A 128 -4.94 -3.42 -23.05
N SER A 129 -4.73 -4.50 -23.80
CA SER A 129 -5.27 -4.64 -25.16
C SER A 129 -6.79 -4.85 -25.16
N ILE A 130 -7.30 -5.65 -24.23
CA ILE A 130 -8.73 -6.00 -24.18
C ILE A 130 -9.54 -4.93 -23.45
N TYR A 131 -9.07 -4.46 -22.30
CA TYR A 131 -9.87 -3.61 -21.39
C TYR A 131 -9.40 -2.15 -21.34
N GLY A 132 -8.32 -1.81 -22.04
CA GLY A 132 -7.84 -0.45 -22.17
C GLY A 132 -6.97 0.03 -21.00
N GLU A 133 -6.47 1.26 -21.15
CA GLU A 133 -5.44 1.84 -20.30
C GLU A 133 -5.90 2.09 -18.86
N ASP A 134 -7.15 2.50 -18.65
CA ASP A 134 -7.69 2.82 -17.32
C ASP A 134 -7.77 1.59 -16.41
N VAL A 135 -8.15 0.45 -16.99
CA VAL A 135 -8.19 -0.83 -16.28
C VAL A 135 -6.77 -1.32 -16.00
N TYR A 136 -5.88 -1.24 -16.99
CA TYR A 136 -4.46 -1.55 -16.82
C TYR A 136 -3.83 -0.74 -15.68
N LYS A 137 -4.05 0.59 -15.64
CA LYS A 137 -3.55 1.47 -14.57
C LYS A 137 -4.11 1.11 -13.21
N ALA A 138 -5.39 0.74 -13.13
CA ALA A 138 -6.02 0.33 -11.87
C ALA A 138 -5.40 -0.95 -11.32
N VAL A 139 -5.16 -1.96 -12.17
CA VAL A 139 -4.56 -3.24 -11.77
C VAL A 139 -3.08 -3.09 -11.42
N THR A 140 -2.30 -2.36 -12.22
CA THR A 140 -0.87 -2.14 -11.96
C THR A 140 -0.64 -1.32 -10.69
N ARG A 141 -1.47 -0.31 -10.43
CA ARG A 141 -1.45 0.40 -9.14
C ARG A 141 -1.72 -0.55 -7.98
N ALA A 142 -2.75 -1.40 -8.08
CA ALA A 142 -3.04 -2.38 -7.03
C ALA A 142 -1.88 -3.36 -6.81
N LEU A 143 -1.23 -3.84 -7.88
CA LEU A 143 -0.04 -4.70 -7.78
C LEU A 143 1.11 -4.03 -7.02
N VAL A 144 1.43 -2.78 -7.37
CA VAL A 144 2.50 -2.02 -6.70
C VAL A 144 2.17 -1.81 -5.23
N GLU A 145 0.93 -1.40 -4.93
CA GLU A 145 0.49 -1.18 -3.55
C GLU A 145 0.50 -2.48 -2.72
N VAL A 146 0.12 -3.63 -3.30
CA VAL A 146 0.23 -4.92 -2.63
C VAL A 146 1.69 -5.26 -2.33
N ASN A 147 2.61 -5.06 -3.28
CA ASN A 147 4.03 -5.37 -3.09
C ASN A 147 4.69 -4.46 -2.04
N GLU A 148 4.25 -3.21 -1.94
CA GLU A 148 4.78 -2.24 -0.96
C GLU A 148 4.20 -2.46 0.45
N TYR A 149 2.89 -2.71 0.58
CA TYR A 149 2.22 -2.69 1.88
C TYR A 149 1.98 -4.08 2.47
N ASN A 150 1.86 -5.12 1.64
CA ASN A 150 1.61 -6.49 2.11
C ASN A 150 2.16 -7.54 1.13
N PRO A 151 3.48 -7.54 0.86
CA PRO A 151 4.08 -8.41 -0.16
C PRO A 151 3.86 -9.90 0.12
N SER A 152 3.91 -10.31 1.39
CA SER A 152 3.72 -11.72 1.78
C SER A 152 2.25 -12.13 1.82
N GLY A 153 1.36 -11.27 2.34
CA GLY A 153 -0.06 -11.60 2.47
C GLY A 153 -0.85 -11.42 1.18
N ARG A 154 -0.40 -10.53 0.29
CA ARG A 154 -1.01 -10.23 -1.02
C ARG A 154 -2.45 -9.72 -0.98
N TYR A 155 -3.03 -9.44 0.20
CA TYR A 155 -4.39 -8.90 0.36
C TYR A 155 -4.38 -7.38 0.63
N PRO A 156 -5.45 -6.65 0.26
CA PRO A 156 -5.51 -5.22 0.49
C PRO A 156 -5.53 -4.87 1.99
N VAL A 157 -4.69 -3.91 2.38
CA VAL A 157 -4.57 -3.46 3.79
C VAL A 157 -5.04 -2.01 3.95
N PRO A 158 -5.83 -1.70 5.01
CA PRO A 158 -6.30 -0.35 5.24
C PRO A 158 -5.17 0.54 5.76
N GLU A 159 -5.08 1.74 5.22
CA GLU A 159 -4.09 2.75 5.58
C GLU A 159 -4.74 4.12 5.74
N ILE A 160 -4.25 4.90 6.70
CA ILE A 160 -4.68 6.29 6.83
C ILE A 160 -3.96 7.11 5.76
N TRP A 161 -4.73 7.69 4.86
CA TRP A 161 -4.24 8.34 3.65
C TRP A 161 -4.55 9.83 3.65
N ASN A 162 -3.60 10.64 3.18
CA ASN A 162 -3.84 12.02 2.83
C ASN A 162 -4.15 12.09 1.33
N PHE A 163 -5.43 12.18 0.99
CA PHE A 163 -5.89 12.22 -0.41
C PHE A 163 -5.51 13.51 -1.15
N LYS A 164 -5.14 14.58 -0.44
CA LYS A 164 -4.66 15.81 -1.08
C LYS A 164 -3.20 15.68 -1.52
N GLU A 165 -2.38 15.00 -0.74
CA GLU A 165 -0.94 14.83 -1.02
C GLU A 165 -0.61 13.47 -1.66
N ASP A 166 -1.62 12.63 -1.85
CA ASP A 166 -1.52 11.26 -2.36
C ASP A 166 -0.41 10.43 -1.71
N ARG A 167 -0.39 10.46 -0.38
CA ARG A 167 0.56 9.69 0.44
C ARG A 167 -0.05 9.27 1.76
N ARG A 168 0.62 8.32 2.42
CA ARG A 168 0.30 7.92 3.80
C ARG A 168 0.29 9.15 4.71
N ALA A 169 -0.76 9.27 5.51
CA ALA A 169 -0.87 10.34 6.48
C ALA A 169 0.09 10.10 7.66
N SER A 170 0.72 11.16 8.12
CA SER A 170 1.49 11.17 9.36
C SER A 170 0.55 11.22 10.57
N LEU A 171 0.98 10.68 11.72
CA LEU A 171 0.21 10.79 12.97
C LEU A 171 -0.09 12.25 13.33
N LYS A 172 0.84 13.16 13.03
CA LYS A 172 0.65 14.60 13.21
C LYS A 172 -0.55 15.11 12.41
N GLU A 173 -0.66 14.78 11.13
CA GLU A 173 -1.78 15.19 10.28
C GLU A 173 -3.11 14.64 10.80
N VAL A 174 -3.12 13.38 11.22
CA VAL A 174 -4.31 12.73 11.79
C VAL A 174 -4.74 13.43 13.08
N ILE A 175 -3.82 13.71 14.01
CA ILE A 175 -4.12 14.43 15.26
C ILE A 175 -4.67 15.84 14.98
N HIS A 176 -4.04 16.59 14.07
CA HIS A 176 -4.54 17.93 13.68
C HIS A 176 -5.95 17.84 13.10
N TYR A 177 -6.22 16.82 12.28
CA TYR A 177 -7.54 16.58 11.73
C TYR A 177 -8.58 16.28 12.82
N ILE A 178 -8.29 15.40 13.77
CA ILE A 178 -9.17 15.08 14.92
C ILE A 178 -9.49 16.35 15.72
N ILE A 179 -8.46 17.12 16.11
CA ILE A 179 -8.64 18.35 16.89
C ILE A 179 -9.53 19.35 16.16
N LYS A 180 -9.37 19.49 14.84
CA LYS A 180 -10.21 20.35 14.01
C LYS A 180 -11.67 19.88 14.03
N GLN A 181 -11.92 18.58 13.84
CA GLN A 181 -13.28 18.02 13.85
C GLN A 181 -13.96 18.15 15.22
N LEU A 182 -13.22 17.98 16.33
CA LEU A 182 -13.76 18.18 17.66
C LEU A 182 -14.15 19.64 17.93
N LYS A 183 -13.39 20.60 17.40
CA LYS A 183 -13.70 22.04 17.53
C LYS A 183 -14.92 22.46 16.73
N THR A 184 -15.17 21.87 15.56
CA THR A 184 -16.35 22.17 14.73
C THR A 184 -17.63 21.54 15.28
N ARG A 185 -17.54 20.44 16.04
CA ARG A 185 -18.66 19.73 16.66
C ARG A 185 -19.18 20.34 17.97
N LYS A 186 -18.76 21.55 18.39
CA LYS A 186 -19.28 22.17 19.61
C LYS A 186 -20.82 22.29 19.57
N PRO A 187 -21.52 22.03 20.69
CA PRO A 187 -22.98 22.01 20.71
C PRO A 187 -23.54 23.38 20.33
N LYS A 188 -24.63 23.40 19.55
CA LYS A 188 -25.50 24.58 19.48
C LYS A 188 -25.92 24.90 20.92
N ARG A 189 -25.58 26.10 21.37
CA ARG A 189 -26.09 26.66 22.63
C ARG A 189 -27.61 26.74 22.58
#